data_AF-A0A524JM40-F1
#
_entry.id   AF-A0A524JM40-F1
#
_cell.length_a   1.000
_cell.length_b   1.000
_cell.length_c   1.000
_cell.angle_alpha   90.00
_cell.angle_beta   90.00
_cell.angle_gamma   90.00
#
_symmetry.space_group_name_H-M   'P 1'
#
loop_
_entity.id
_entity.type
_entity.pdbx_description
1 polymer ?
#
loop_
_entity_poly.entity_id
_entity_poly.type
_entity_poly.pdbx_seq_one_letter_code
_entity_poly.pdbx_strand_id
1 'polypeptide(L)'
;MNQKLILTTTILLFVLFLSSCNTKCISVSDRELEKIGRLIFINEGAGKVDNLTTWNDGEEFASLGIGHFIWYPQGKEYRFYEIFPAVYEFIKSNGGQPPLWMEEMSEFDLPWDSREQFYNEFQSPNMISLREFLLETIPQQSLFMAGRLEKSLPKILEAAPPELHEHIREQFYRVANSPMGMYVLIDYVNFKGEGTLESERYNGQGWGLLQILEGMNGTEKGMPALQEFADGAERVLLRRVRNSPSERGEKRWIPGWKNRIKTYTSQDIASYYDSTPGTKETDQSSITEIVSDIYRNLVCGTS
;
A
#
# COMPACT_ATOMS: atom_id res chain seq x y z
N MET A 1 -6.96 17.03 77.47
CA MET A 1 -8.08 16.58 76.63
C MET A 1 -7.57 16.60 75.19
N ASN A 2 -7.32 15.42 74.63
CA ASN A 2 -6.70 15.20 73.32
C ASN A 2 -7.68 15.55 72.20
N GLN A 3 -7.22 16.26 71.17
CA GLN A 3 -7.78 16.07 69.82
C GLN A 3 -6.64 16.09 68.80
N LYS A 4 -6.41 14.90 68.23
CA LYS A 4 -5.46 14.61 67.15
C LYS A 4 -6.08 14.99 65.81
N LEU A 5 -5.28 15.65 64.97
CA LEU A 5 -4.95 15.30 63.58
C LEU A 5 -6.05 14.67 62.72
N ILE A 6 -6.48 15.37 61.65
CA ILE A 6 -6.67 14.76 60.32
C ILE A 6 -6.27 15.79 59.26
N LEU A 7 -5.04 15.65 58.74
CA LEU A 7 -4.61 16.25 57.49
C LEU A 7 -5.14 15.35 56.37
N THR A 8 -6.20 15.75 55.69
CA THR A 8 -6.72 15.00 54.53
C THR A 8 -5.80 15.22 53.33
N THR A 9 -4.88 14.28 53.11
CA THR A 9 -4.11 14.18 51.87
C THR A 9 -5.02 13.65 50.78
N THR A 10 -5.47 14.52 49.88
CA THR A 10 -6.19 14.12 48.67
C THR A 10 -5.20 13.51 47.69
N ILE A 11 -5.10 12.18 47.67
CA ILE A 11 -4.36 11.44 46.64
C ILE A 11 -5.17 11.54 45.34
N LEU A 12 -4.72 12.39 44.42
CA LEU A 12 -5.25 12.44 43.06
C LEU A 12 -4.73 11.20 42.32
N LEU A 13 -5.55 10.15 42.27
CA LEU A 13 -5.28 8.95 41.49
C LEU A 13 -5.36 9.32 40.01
N PHE A 14 -4.22 9.65 39.39
CA PHE A 14 -4.12 9.80 37.94
C PHE A 14 -4.24 8.40 37.35
N VAL A 15 -5.48 7.98 37.05
CA VAL A 15 -5.73 6.80 36.24
C VAL A 15 -5.23 7.14 34.85
N LEU A 16 -3.98 6.77 34.56
CA LEU A 16 -3.49 6.62 33.20
C LEU A 16 -4.40 5.60 32.53
N PHE A 17 -5.38 6.09 31.78
CA PHE A 17 -5.97 5.31 30.70
C PHE A 17 -4.84 5.03 29.72
N LEU A 18 -4.12 3.93 29.96
CA LEU A 18 -3.43 3.23 28.90
C LEU A 18 -4.54 2.80 27.95
N SER A 19 -4.81 3.63 26.95
CA SER A 19 -5.55 3.19 25.76
C SER A 19 -4.77 1.99 25.25
N SER A 20 -5.24 0.80 25.58
CA SER A 20 -4.75 -0.44 25.00
C SER A 20 -4.98 -0.30 23.51
N CYS A 21 -3.92 0.06 22.78
CA CYS A 21 -3.91 0.08 21.34
C CYS A 21 -4.03 -1.38 20.91
N ASN A 22 -5.26 -1.88 20.80
CA ASN A 22 -5.58 -3.16 20.18
C ASN A 22 -5.44 -2.97 18.66
N THR A 23 -4.26 -2.55 18.21
CA THR A 23 -3.93 -2.57 16.79
C THR A 23 -3.72 -4.02 16.45
N LYS A 24 -4.71 -4.64 15.80
CA LYS A 24 -4.47 -5.88 15.09
C LYS A 24 -3.48 -5.56 13.98
N CYS A 25 -2.20 -5.89 14.20
CA CYS A 25 -1.18 -5.83 13.17
C CYS A 25 -1.55 -6.82 12.08
N ILE A 26 -1.45 -6.38 10.83
CA ILE A 26 -1.70 -7.26 9.70
C ILE A 26 -0.42 -8.09 9.50
N SER A 27 -0.53 -9.41 9.66
CA SER A 27 0.57 -10.32 9.34
C SER A 27 0.33 -10.92 7.96
N VAL A 28 1.31 -10.78 7.07
CA VAL A 28 1.29 -11.34 5.71
C VAL A 28 2.48 -12.28 5.57
N SER A 29 2.25 -13.52 5.13
CA SER A 29 3.33 -14.51 4.94
C SER A 29 4.18 -14.18 3.70
N ASP A 30 5.44 -14.61 3.67
CA ASP A 30 6.34 -14.40 2.52
C ASP A 30 5.76 -14.92 1.20
N ARG A 31 5.12 -16.09 1.25
CA ARG A 31 4.45 -16.70 0.08
C ARG A 31 3.29 -15.83 -0.41
N GLU A 32 2.56 -15.21 0.51
CA GLU A 32 1.48 -14.29 0.16
C GLU A 32 2.05 -12.97 -0.37
N LEU A 33 3.12 -12.42 0.22
CA LEU A 33 3.82 -11.23 -0.28
C LEU A 33 4.33 -11.42 -1.72
N GLU A 34 4.94 -12.56 -2.03
CA GLU A 34 5.37 -12.87 -3.40
C GLU A 34 4.18 -12.85 -4.36
N LYS A 35 3.06 -13.48 -3.98
CA LYS A 35 1.85 -13.53 -4.81
C LYS A 35 1.22 -12.15 -4.99
N ILE A 36 1.09 -11.37 -3.91
CA ILE A 36 0.64 -9.98 -3.93
C ILE A 36 1.50 -9.19 -4.92
N GLY A 37 2.82 -9.27 -4.80
CA GLY A 37 3.76 -8.55 -5.64
C GLY A 37 3.64 -8.90 -7.12
N ARG A 38 3.48 -10.19 -7.45
CA ARG A 38 3.26 -10.64 -8.83
C ARG A 38 1.96 -10.09 -9.42
N LEU A 39 0.87 -10.07 -8.64
CA LEU A 39 -0.41 -9.53 -9.10
C LEU A 39 -0.34 -8.01 -9.31
N ILE A 40 0.34 -7.29 -8.41
CA ILE A 40 0.59 -5.85 -8.58
C ILE A 40 1.44 -5.62 -9.83
N PHE A 41 2.49 -6.40 -10.04
CA PHE A 41 3.34 -6.28 -11.24
C PHE A 41 2.57 -6.53 -12.55
N ILE A 42 1.61 -7.46 -12.54
CA ILE A 42 0.70 -7.66 -13.68
C ILE A 42 -0.19 -6.44 -13.90
N ASN A 43 -0.74 -5.87 -12.83
CA ASN A 43 -1.63 -4.72 -12.92
C ASN A 43 -0.94 -3.43 -13.36
N GLU A 44 0.26 -3.16 -12.85
CA GLU A 44 1.01 -1.93 -13.14
C GLU A 44 1.85 -2.06 -14.42
N GLY A 45 2.56 -3.18 -14.57
CA GLY A 45 3.55 -3.38 -15.62
C GLY A 45 3.20 -4.48 -16.63
N ALA A 46 1.99 -5.03 -16.61
CA ALA A 46 1.61 -6.20 -17.44
C ALA A 46 2.54 -7.42 -17.26
N GLY A 47 3.28 -7.49 -16.14
CA GLY A 47 4.26 -8.54 -15.87
C GLY A 47 5.50 -8.48 -16.77
N LYS A 48 5.74 -7.37 -17.48
CA LYS A 48 6.89 -7.21 -18.37
C LYS A 48 8.04 -6.56 -17.62
N VAL A 49 9.21 -7.18 -17.66
CA VAL A 49 10.43 -6.68 -17.00
C VAL A 49 10.79 -5.26 -17.47
N ASP A 50 10.62 -4.96 -18.76
CA ASP A 50 10.81 -3.61 -19.31
C ASP A 50 9.93 -2.56 -18.61
N ASN A 51 8.74 -2.93 -18.13
CA ASN A 51 7.83 -2.00 -17.47
C ASN A 51 8.17 -1.78 -15.98
N LEU A 52 9.19 -2.43 -15.44
CA LEU A 52 9.72 -2.09 -14.11
C LEU A 52 10.46 -0.75 -14.11
N THR A 53 10.82 -0.22 -15.29
CA THR A 53 11.45 1.09 -15.45
C THR A 53 10.71 1.86 -16.54
N THR A 54 10.01 2.93 -16.18
CA THR A 54 9.26 3.75 -17.15
C THR A 54 9.46 5.22 -16.89
N TRP A 55 9.37 6.04 -17.94
CA TRP A 55 9.31 7.49 -17.85
C TRP A 55 8.27 7.95 -18.86
N ASN A 56 7.05 8.29 -18.40
CA ASN A 56 5.98 8.59 -19.35
C ASN A 56 6.20 9.94 -20.02
N ASP A 57 5.63 10.08 -21.21
CA ASP A 57 5.65 11.36 -21.92
C ASP A 57 4.89 12.43 -21.11
N GLY A 58 5.52 13.59 -20.94
CA GLY A 58 4.98 14.69 -20.13
C GLY A 58 5.23 14.59 -18.61
N GLU A 59 5.93 13.57 -18.12
CA GLU A 59 6.37 13.48 -16.71
C GLU A 59 7.81 13.96 -16.54
N GLU A 60 8.13 14.51 -15.38
CA GLU A 60 9.47 14.98 -15.04
C GLU A 60 10.31 13.96 -14.25
N PHE A 61 9.85 12.71 -14.19
CA PHE A 61 10.38 11.66 -13.33
C PHE A 61 10.25 10.27 -13.94
N ALA A 62 11.04 9.33 -13.42
CA ALA A 62 10.89 7.91 -13.72
C ALA A 62 10.06 7.21 -12.64
N SER A 63 9.31 6.18 -13.06
CA SER A 63 8.58 5.26 -12.21
C SER A 63 9.24 3.89 -12.22
N LEU A 64 9.57 3.39 -11.03
CA LEU A 64 10.36 2.18 -10.83
C LEU A 64 9.63 1.09 -10.04
N GLY A 65 9.97 -0.16 -10.33
CA GLY A 65 9.50 -1.33 -9.58
C GLY A 65 8.02 -1.61 -9.77
N ILE A 66 7.54 -2.62 -9.04
CA ILE A 66 6.14 -3.09 -9.19
C ILE A 66 5.12 -2.06 -8.70
N GLY A 67 5.52 -1.14 -7.81
CA GLY A 67 4.67 -0.08 -7.30
C GLY A 67 4.77 1.24 -8.06
N HIS A 68 5.51 1.30 -9.18
CA HIS A 68 5.77 2.53 -9.94
C HIS A 68 6.27 3.68 -9.06
N PHE A 69 7.22 3.37 -8.18
CA PHE A 69 7.82 4.30 -7.24
C PHE A 69 8.56 5.40 -7.97
N ILE A 70 8.20 6.65 -7.67
CA ILE A 70 8.76 7.83 -8.33
C ILE A 70 10.20 8.05 -7.88
N TRP A 71 11.09 8.29 -8.85
CA TRP A 71 12.49 8.71 -8.65
C TRP A 71 12.77 9.95 -9.51
N TYR A 72 13.27 11.01 -8.87
CA TYR A 72 13.55 12.30 -9.48
C TYR A 72 15.00 12.43 -9.94
N PRO A 73 15.25 13.15 -11.05
CA PRO A 73 16.62 13.52 -11.41
C PRO A 73 17.18 14.54 -10.43
N GLN A 74 18.50 14.59 -10.34
CA GLN A 74 19.24 15.40 -9.37
C GLN A 74 18.77 16.87 -9.32
N GLY A 75 18.64 17.39 -8.09
CA GLY A 75 18.34 18.80 -7.83
C GLY A 75 16.93 19.24 -8.25
N LYS A 76 16.03 18.29 -8.50
CA LYS A 76 14.65 18.56 -8.89
C LYS A 76 13.66 17.99 -7.88
N GLU A 77 12.78 18.84 -7.40
CA GLU A 77 11.67 18.49 -6.52
C GLU A 77 10.38 18.90 -7.20
N TYR A 78 9.44 17.97 -7.33
CA TYR A 78 8.20 18.19 -8.07
C TYR A 78 6.96 18.02 -7.18
N ARG A 79 5.79 18.09 -7.81
CA ARG A 79 4.49 18.04 -7.11
C ARG A 79 4.22 16.70 -6.43
N PHE A 80 4.72 15.60 -6.99
CA PHE A 80 4.47 14.27 -6.45
C PHE A 80 5.53 13.92 -5.40
N TYR A 81 5.19 12.98 -4.51
CA TYR A 81 6.11 12.57 -3.47
C TYR A 81 7.06 11.51 -4.04
N GLU A 82 8.37 11.77 -3.94
CA GLU A 82 9.39 10.82 -4.31
C GLU A 82 9.43 9.65 -3.33
N ILE A 83 9.43 8.42 -3.84
CA ILE A 83 9.28 7.22 -3.00
C ILE A 83 10.41 6.22 -3.23
N PHE A 84 11.02 6.20 -4.42
CA PHE A 84 12.01 5.19 -4.75
C PHE A 84 13.23 5.18 -3.82
N PRO A 85 13.80 6.33 -3.39
CA PRO A 85 14.89 6.32 -2.41
C PRO A 85 14.54 5.59 -1.10
N ALA A 86 13.32 5.81 -0.58
CA ALA A 86 12.85 5.12 0.62
C ALA A 86 12.64 3.62 0.39
N VAL A 87 12.19 3.23 -0.82
CA VAL A 87 12.03 1.82 -1.21
C VAL A 87 13.39 1.13 -1.32
N TYR A 88 14.37 1.79 -1.95
CA TYR A 88 15.73 1.27 -2.09
C TYR A 88 16.37 0.99 -0.72
N GLU A 89 16.33 1.97 0.19
CA GLU A 89 16.87 1.78 1.54
C GLU A 89 16.13 0.69 2.32
N PHE A 90 14.80 0.60 2.16
CA PHE A 90 14.02 -0.48 2.76
C PHE A 90 14.41 -1.86 2.20
N ILE A 91 14.59 -1.98 0.89
CA ILE A 91 14.99 -3.25 0.27
C ILE A 91 16.37 -3.68 0.80
N LYS A 92 17.33 -2.75 0.90
CA LYS A 92 18.66 -3.00 1.47
C LYS A 92 18.60 -3.44 2.92
N SER A 93 17.83 -2.74 3.76
CA SER A 93 17.68 -3.13 5.18
C SER A 93 17.01 -4.49 5.35
N ASN A 94 16.32 -4.98 4.33
CA ASN A 94 15.65 -6.29 4.29
C ASN A 94 16.40 -7.30 3.39
N GLY A 95 17.72 -7.15 3.27
CA GLY A 95 18.61 -8.16 2.67
C GLY A 95 18.70 -8.15 1.14
N GLY A 96 18.01 -7.25 0.46
CA GLY A 96 18.18 -7.05 -0.97
C GLY A 96 19.59 -6.57 -1.31
N GLN A 97 20.10 -7.00 -2.46
CA GLN A 97 21.47 -6.70 -2.92
C GLN A 97 21.40 -5.79 -4.15
N PRO A 98 21.59 -4.47 -3.99
CA PRO A 98 21.59 -3.57 -5.13
C PRO A 98 22.79 -3.80 -6.06
N PRO A 99 22.69 -3.38 -7.34
CA PRO A 99 23.85 -3.29 -8.22
C PRO A 99 24.92 -2.36 -7.64
N LEU A 100 26.20 -2.73 -7.79
CA LEU A 100 27.33 -1.97 -7.26
C LEU A 100 27.32 -0.49 -7.67
N TRP A 101 26.95 -0.20 -8.92
CA TRP A 101 26.90 1.18 -9.42
C TRP A 101 25.91 2.06 -8.64
N MET A 102 24.85 1.48 -8.07
CA MET A 102 23.89 2.20 -7.22
C MET A 102 24.46 2.49 -5.83
N GLU A 103 25.27 1.57 -5.30
CA GLU A 103 25.93 1.74 -4.00
C GLU A 103 27.07 2.76 -4.05
N GLU A 104 27.71 2.92 -5.21
CA GLU A 104 28.81 3.86 -5.45
C GLU A 104 28.34 5.26 -5.84
N MET A 105 27.03 5.49 -5.93
CA MET A 105 26.46 6.81 -6.24
C MET A 105 26.81 7.81 -5.13
N SER A 106 27.35 8.97 -5.52
CA SER A 106 27.63 10.05 -4.56
C SER A 106 26.36 10.73 -4.05
N GLU A 107 25.31 10.78 -4.89
CA GLU A 107 23.97 11.26 -4.55
C GLU A 107 22.96 10.23 -5.09
N PHE A 108 21.97 9.85 -4.29
CA PHE A 108 21.01 8.79 -4.64
C PHE A 108 19.80 9.32 -5.44
N ASP A 109 20.09 10.02 -6.53
CA ASP A 109 19.10 10.58 -7.45
C ASP A 109 19.06 9.79 -8.77
N LEU A 110 17.98 9.94 -9.56
CA LEU A 110 17.85 9.27 -10.85
C LEU A 110 19.05 9.63 -11.76
N PRO A 111 19.84 8.65 -12.23
CA PRO A 111 21.09 8.92 -12.94
C PRO A 111 20.90 9.41 -14.38
N TRP A 112 19.66 9.44 -14.87
CA TRP A 112 19.30 9.94 -16.20
C TRP A 112 18.65 11.31 -16.07
N ASP A 113 19.25 12.32 -16.70
CA ASP A 113 18.80 13.72 -16.60
C ASP A 113 17.53 14.01 -17.40
N SER A 114 17.23 13.15 -18.37
CA SER A 114 16.11 13.29 -19.29
C SER A 114 15.52 11.94 -19.70
N ARG A 115 14.25 11.98 -20.08
CA ARG A 115 13.54 10.87 -20.70
C ARG A 115 14.26 10.34 -21.95
N GLU A 116 14.84 11.23 -22.76
CA GLU A 116 15.58 10.82 -23.96
C GLU A 116 16.80 9.97 -23.59
N GLN A 117 17.61 10.44 -22.63
CA GLN A 117 18.76 9.68 -22.14
C GLN A 117 18.32 8.34 -21.53
N PHE A 118 17.28 8.34 -20.70
CA PHE A 118 16.72 7.14 -20.08
C PHE A 118 16.37 6.06 -21.12
N TYR A 119 15.73 6.45 -22.23
CA TYR A 119 15.35 5.51 -23.30
C TYR A 119 16.48 5.17 -24.27
N ASN A 120 17.45 6.06 -24.48
CA ASN A 120 18.67 5.75 -25.22
C ASN A 120 19.52 4.69 -24.49
N GLU A 121 19.51 4.73 -23.16
CA GLU A 121 20.24 3.79 -22.29
C GLU A 121 19.34 2.66 -21.75
N PHE A 122 18.16 2.46 -22.33
CA PHE A 122 17.16 1.51 -21.81
C PHE A 122 17.66 0.04 -21.76
N GLN A 123 18.60 -0.29 -22.64
CA GLN A 123 19.27 -1.59 -22.72
C GLN A 123 20.73 -1.54 -22.25
N SER A 124 21.13 -0.49 -21.52
CA SER A 124 22.45 -0.40 -20.91
C SER A 124 22.61 -1.44 -19.78
N PRO A 125 23.85 -1.84 -19.44
CA PRO A 125 24.10 -2.69 -18.27
C PRO A 125 23.51 -2.14 -16.97
N ASN A 126 23.54 -0.83 -16.76
CA ASN A 126 22.97 -0.19 -15.57
C ASN A 126 21.44 -0.33 -15.51
N MET A 127 20.75 -0.06 -16.63
CA MET A 127 19.29 -0.21 -16.68
C MET A 127 18.84 -1.68 -16.58
N ILE A 128 19.59 -2.61 -17.17
CA ILE A 128 19.29 -4.04 -17.06
C ILE A 128 19.47 -4.52 -15.62
N SER A 129 20.60 -4.23 -14.99
CA SER A 129 20.86 -4.62 -13.59
C SER A 129 19.88 -3.96 -12.61
N LEU A 130 19.42 -2.74 -12.88
CA LEU A 130 18.32 -2.12 -12.12
C LEU A 130 17.04 -2.96 -12.21
N ARG A 131 16.65 -3.39 -13.42
CA ARG A 131 15.44 -4.21 -13.60
C ARG A 131 15.58 -5.60 -12.98
N GLU A 132 16.76 -6.21 -13.03
CA GLU A 132 17.05 -7.47 -12.35
C GLU A 132 16.88 -7.32 -10.83
N PHE A 133 17.49 -6.29 -10.23
CA PHE A 133 17.31 -5.96 -8.82
C PHE A 133 15.84 -5.76 -8.44
N LEU A 134 15.07 -5.02 -9.23
CA LEU A 134 13.65 -4.79 -9.00
C LEU A 134 12.81 -6.08 -9.16
N LEU A 135 13.23 -7.00 -10.04
CA LEU A 135 12.54 -8.28 -10.22
C LEU A 135 12.80 -9.24 -9.06
N GLU A 136 14.05 -9.29 -8.59
CA GLU A 136 14.47 -10.17 -7.48
C GLU A 136 13.91 -9.72 -6.13
N THR A 137 13.57 -8.44 -5.99
CA THR A 137 13.11 -7.83 -4.72
C THR A 137 11.61 -7.57 -4.67
N ILE A 138 10.83 -8.26 -5.50
CA ILE A 138 9.35 -8.18 -5.49
C ILE A 138 8.75 -8.42 -4.10
N PRO A 139 9.18 -9.43 -3.30
CA PRO A 139 8.65 -9.61 -1.95
C PRO A 139 8.89 -8.40 -1.04
N GLN A 140 10.09 -7.81 -1.08
CA GLN A 140 10.45 -6.63 -0.28
C GLN A 140 9.66 -5.38 -0.72
N GLN A 141 9.47 -5.19 -2.02
CA GLN A 141 8.60 -4.11 -2.53
C GLN A 141 7.16 -4.29 -2.04
N SER A 142 6.67 -5.53 -2.03
CA SER A 142 5.33 -5.86 -1.51
C SER A 142 5.21 -5.59 -0.03
N LEU A 143 6.23 -5.94 0.75
CA LEU A 143 6.31 -5.67 2.18
C LEU A 143 6.34 -4.16 2.46
N PHE A 144 7.10 -3.39 1.70
CA PHE A 144 7.13 -1.93 1.80
C PHE A 144 5.74 -1.32 1.57
N MET A 145 5.04 -1.78 0.53
CA MET A 145 3.68 -1.30 0.22
C MET A 145 2.66 -1.71 1.30
N ALA A 146 2.79 -2.90 1.87
CA ALA A 146 1.99 -3.34 3.01
C ALA A 146 2.22 -2.43 4.23
N GLY A 147 3.48 -2.09 4.54
CA GLY A 147 3.83 -1.17 5.63
C GLY A 147 3.29 0.25 5.40
N ARG A 148 3.22 0.69 4.15
CA ARG A 148 2.57 1.96 3.80
C ARG A 148 1.06 1.91 4.00
N LEU A 149 0.40 0.82 3.60
CA LEU A 149 -1.04 0.66 3.76
C LEU A 149 -1.49 0.70 5.22
N GLU A 150 -0.70 0.14 6.15
CA GLU A 150 -1.02 0.25 7.58
C GLU A 150 -1.06 1.71 8.07
N LYS A 151 -0.20 2.56 7.52
CA LYS A 151 -0.18 4.00 7.80
C LYS A 151 -1.31 4.76 7.10
N SER A 152 -2.00 4.15 6.15
CA SER A 152 -3.14 4.77 5.44
C SER A 152 -4.41 4.76 6.28
N LEU A 153 -4.68 3.73 7.08
CA LEU A 153 -5.93 3.67 7.86
C LEU A 153 -6.10 4.84 8.83
N PRO A 154 -5.11 5.25 9.64
CA PRO A 154 -5.23 6.43 10.50
C PRO A 154 -5.57 7.71 9.72
N LYS A 155 -4.94 7.93 8.56
CA LYS A 155 -5.21 9.09 7.70
C LYS A 155 -6.62 9.07 7.10
N ILE A 156 -7.07 7.88 6.68
CA ILE A 156 -8.42 7.66 6.16
C ILE A 156 -9.46 8.00 7.24
N LEU A 157 -9.23 7.56 8.48
CA LEU A 157 -10.12 7.87 9.61
C LEU A 157 -10.10 9.38 9.92
N GLU A 158 -8.93 10.01 9.96
CA GLU A 158 -8.82 11.46 10.19
C GLU A 158 -9.58 12.29 9.14
N ALA A 159 -9.57 11.85 7.88
CA ALA A 159 -10.29 12.50 6.79
C ALA A 159 -11.81 12.20 6.75
N ALA A 160 -12.29 11.26 7.55
CA ALA A 160 -13.67 10.80 7.55
C ALA A 160 -14.49 11.42 8.70
N PRO A 161 -15.82 11.58 8.54
CA PRO A 161 -16.70 11.95 9.65
C PRO A 161 -16.56 10.99 10.84
N PRO A 162 -16.46 11.49 12.09
CA PRO A 162 -16.25 10.67 13.29
C PRO A 162 -17.23 9.51 13.45
N GLU A 163 -18.48 9.71 13.05
CA GLU A 163 -19.55 8.69 13.10
C GLU A 163 -19.31 7.50 12.17
N LEU A 164 -18.47 7.64 11.14
CA LEU A 164 -18.11 6.57 10.21
C LEU A 164 -16.82 5.83 10.61
N HIS A 165 -16.11 6.28 11.65
CA HIS A 165 -14.79 5.73 11.99
C HIS A 165 -14.83 4.24 12.29
N GLU A 166 -15.82 3.79 13.07
CA GLU A 166 -15.94 2.37 13.40
C GLU A 166 -16.30 1.54 12.17
N HIS A 167 -17.27 2.02 11.38
CA HIS A 167 -17.65 1.38 10.13
C HIS A 167 -16.45 1.21 9.17
N ILE A 168 -15.70 2.28 8.92
CA ILE A 168 -14.53 2.26 8.03
C ILE A 168 -13.48 1.28 8.54
N ARG A 169 -13.22 1.29 9.86
CA ARG A 169 -12.27 0.36 10.50
C ARG A 169 -12.72 -1.08 10.33
N GLU A 170 -13.98 -1.38 10.58
CA GLU A 170 -14.57 -2.71 10.41
C GLU A 170 -14.45 -3.20 8.97
N GLN A 171 -14.82 -2.35 7.99
CA GLN A 171 -14.74 -2.72 6.57
C GLN A 171 -13.29 -2.89 6.10
N PHE A 172 -12.37 -2.04 6.56
CA PHE A 172 -10.95 -2.18 6.26
C PHE A 172 -10.42 -3.52 6.73
N TYR A 173 -10.64 -3.87 8.00
CA TYR A 173 -10.17 -5.14 8.55
C TYR A 173 -10.94 -6.35 8.02
N ARG A 174 -12.19 -6.19 7.60
CA ARG A 174 -12.95 -7.25 6.92
C ARG A 174 -12.28 -7.63 5.60
N VAL A 175 -11.84 -6.64 4.83
CA VAL A 175 -11.07 -6.87 3.60
C VAL A 175 -9.67 -7.39 3.94
N ALA A 176 -8.91 -6.68 4.78
CA ALA A 176 -7.52 -7.03 5.09
C ALA A 176 -7.34 -8.45 5.63
N ASN A 177 -8.27 -8.94 6.45
CA ASN A 177 -8.23 -10.29 7.02
C ASN A 177 -8.81 -11.37 6.09
N SER A 178 -9.30 -11.00 4.91
CA SER A 178 -9.66 -11.97 3.89
C SER A 178 -8.39 -12.43 3.17
N PRO A 179 -8.22 -13.72 2.84
CA PRO A 179 -7.11 -14.17 2.00
C PRO A 179 -7.01 -13.35 0.71
N MET A 180 -5.81 -12.83 0.38
CA MET A 180 -5.57 -11.87 -0.71
C MET A 180 -6.22 -10.48 -0.54
N GLY A 181 -6.81 -10.18 0.60
CA GLY A 181 -7.38 -8.85 0.89
C GLY A 181 -6.33 -7.75 0.96
N MET A 182 -5.12 -8.08 1.41
CA MET A 182 -3.99 -7.15 1.41
C MET A 182 -3.58 -6.74 0.00
N TYR A 183 -3.61 -7.68 -0.96
CA TYR A 183 -3.41 -7.33 -2.37
C TYR A 183 -4.43 -6.28 -2.82
N VAL A 184 -5.71 -6.51 -2.56
CA VAL A 184 -6.79 -5.64 -3.01
C VAL A 184 -6.64 -4.22 -2.45
N LEU A 185 -6.32 -4.11 -1.15
CA LEU A 185 -6.12 -2.81 -0.50
C LEU A 185 -4.86 -2.10 -0.99
N ILE A 186 -3.73 -2.81 -1.09
CA ILE A 186 -2.46 -2.24 -1.58
C ILE A 186 -2.62 -1.77 -3.03
N ASP A 187 -3.16 -2.63 -3.90
CA ASP A 187 -3.35 -2.33 -5.30
C ASP A 187 -4.24 -1.10 -5.48
N TYR A 188 -5.36 -1.01 -4.75
CA TYR A 188 -6.26 0.13 -4.89
C TYR A 188 -5.64 1.45 -4.40
N VAL A 189 -4.90 1.42 -3.28
CA VAL A 189 -4.19 2.61 -2.79
C VAL A 189 -3.12 3.07 -3.78
N ASN A 190 -2.36 2.15 -4.37
CA ASN A 190 -1.38 2.52 -5.41
C ASN A 190 -2.06 3.03 -6.68
N PHE A 191 -3.21 2.46 -7.03
CA PHE A 191 -3.95 2.76 -8.26
C PHE A 191 -4.72 4.10 -8.21
N LYS A 192 -5.31 4.44 -7.06
CA LYS A 192 -6.27 5.55 -6.90
C LYS A 192 -6.07 6.39 -5.65
N GLY A 193 -5.18 6.01 -4.76
CA GLY A 193 -4.90 6.72 -3.52
C GLY A 193 -5.84 6.38 -2.37
N GLU A 194 -5.54 6.99 -1.23
CA GLU A 194 -6.27 6.80 0.03
C GLU A 194 -7.66 7.46 0.00
N GLY A 195 -7.86 8.48 -0.84
CA GLY A 195 -9.13 9.21 -0.97
C GLY A 195 -9.33 10.29 0.08
N THR A 196 -8.23 10.78 0.66
CA THR A 196 -8.18 11.77 1.74
C THR A 196 -8.01 13.21 1.24
N LEU A 197 -7.53 13.40 0.01
CA LEU A 197 -7.25 14.73 -0.54
C LEU A 197 -8.49 15.39 -1.13
N GLU A 198 -8.76 16.64 -0.72
CA GLU A 198 -9.87 17.43 -1.27
C GLU A 198 -9.70 17.74 -2.75
N SER A 199 -8.45 17.90 -3.21
CA SER A 199 -8.12 18.08 -4.62
C SER A 199 -8.44 16.86 -5.49
N GLU A 200 -8.68 15.70 -4.88
CA GLU A 200 -9.04 14.44 -5.54
C GLU A 200 -10.55 14.16 -5.43
N ARG A 201 -11.35 15.21 -5.57
CA ARG A 201 -12.81 15.13 -5.57
C ARG A 201 -13.41 15.83 -6.78
N TYR A 202 -14.52 15.28 -7.27
CA TYR A 202 -15.42 15.99 -8.16
C TYR A 202 -16.78 16.13 -7.48
N ASN A 203 -17.29 17.36 -7.39
CA ASN A 203 -18.53 17.68 -6.68
C ASN A 203 -18.52 17.15 -5.22
N GLY A 204 -17.40 17.32 -4.52
CA GLY A 204 -17.21 16.85 -3.14
C GLY A 204 -17.10 15.32 -2.99
N GLN A 205 -17.14 14.56 -4.10
CA GLN A 205 -17.06 13.11 -4.08
C GLN A 205 -15.68 12.63 -4.51
N GLY A 206 -14.95 12.00 -3.58
CA GLY A 206 -13.65 11.38 -3.83
C GLY A 206 -13.75 10.04 -4.55
N TRP A 207 -12.61 9.42 -4.81
CA TRP A 207 -12.52 8.12 -5.48
C TRP A 207 -11.43 7.18 -4.97
N GLY A 208 -10.90 7.44 -3.78
CA GLY A 208 -9.88 6.59 -3.17
C GLY A 208 -10.48 5.54 -2.25
N LEU A 209 -9.60 4.85 -1.52
CA LEU A 209 -9.95 3.76 -0.62
C LEU A 209 -11.05 4.14 0.39
N LEU A 210 -10.99 5.34 0.97
CA LEU A 210 -12.00 5.87 1.90
C LEU A 210 -13.42 5.69 1.35
N GLN A 211 -13.68 6.12 0.11
CA GLN A 211 -15.03 6.11 -0.46
C GLN A 211 -15.54 4.70 -0.79
N ILE A 212 -14.64 3.72 -0.97
CA ILE A 212 -15.07 2.32 -1.07
C ILE A 212 -15.53 1.84 0.29
N LEU A 213 -14.71 2.02 1.32
CA LEU A 213 -14.98 1.53 2.68
C LEU A 213 -16.27 2.14 3.26
N GLU A 214 -16.48 3.44 3.04
CA GLU A 214 -17.74 4.13 3.40
C GLU A 214 -18.97 3.49 2.74
N GLY A 215 -18.83 2.99 1.51
CA GLY A 215 -19.93 2.44 0.72
C GLY A 215 -20.15 0.94 0.87
N MET A 216 -19.29 0.22 1.59
CA MET A 216 -19.47 -1.19 1.93
C MET A 216 -20.42 -1.32 3.13
N ASN A 217 -21.25 -2.37 3.17
CA ASN A 217 -22.21 -2.63 4.25
C ASN A 217 -22.31 -4.12 4.63
N GLY A 218 -21.67 -5.02 3.88
CA GLY A 218 -21.70 -6.45 4.17
C GLY A 218 -20.95 -6.84 5.46
N THR A 219 -21.16 -8.08 5.87
CA THR A 219 -20.53 -8.68 7.06
C THR A 219 -19.82 -10.01 6.77
N GLU A 220 -20.13 -10.65 5.63
CA GLU A 220 -19.48 -11.88 5.20
C GLU A 220 -18.00 -11.65 4.88
N LYS A 221 -17.13 -12.57 5.31
CA LYS A 221 -15.67 -12.51 5.18
C LYS A 221 -15.18 -13.35 3.99
N GLY A 222 -13.93 -13.17 3.58
CA GLY A 222 -13.33 -13.92 2.47
C GLY A 222 -13.79 -13.37 1.12
N MET A 223 -14.03 -14.25 0.14
CA MET A 223 -14.44 -13.86 -1.21
C MET A 223 -15.64 -12.90 -1.28
N PRO A 224 -16.72 -13.05 -0.47
CA PRO A 224 -17.80 -12.06 -0.43
C PRO A 224 -17.34 -10.63 -0.07
N ALA A 225 -16.38 -10.47 0.84
CA ALA A 225 -15.81 -9.17 1.18
C ALA A 225 -15.02 -8.57 0.00
N LEU A 226 -14.24 -9.41 -0.69
CA LEU A 226 -13.47 -8.97 -1.86
C LEU A 226 -14.37 -8.59 -3.04
N GLN A 227 -15.46 -9.34 -3.25
CA GLN A 227 -16.46 -9.03 -4.27
C GLN A 227 -17.14 -7.70 -3.99
N GLU A 228 -17.57 -7.47 -2.74
CA GLU A 228 -18.19 -6.19 -2.39
C GLU A 228 -17.22 -5.01 -2.54
N PHE A 229 -15.94 -5.21 -2.19
CA PHE A 229 -14.90 -4.22 -2.41
C PHE A 229 -14.73 -3.91 -3.90
N ALA A 230 -14.65 -4.94 -4.76
CA ALA A 230 -14.53 -4.79 -6.21
C ALA A 230 -15.74 -4.03 -6.80
N ASP A 231 -16.95 -4.37 -6.37
CA ASP A 231 -18.16 -3.67 -6.79
C ASP A 231 -18.14 -2.21 -6.32
N GLY A 232 -17.68 -1.96 -5.10
CA GLY A 232 -17.48 -0.62 -4.54
C GLY A 232 -16.49 0.20 -5.35
N ALA A 233 -15.33 -0.37 -5.67
CA ALA A 233 -14.32 0.23 -6.54
C ALA A 233 -14.91 0.63 -7.90
N GLU A 234 -15.65 -0.27 -8.55
CA GLU A 234 -16.29 0.03 -9.84
C GLU A 234 -17.32 1.17 -9.69
N ARG A 235 -18.20 1.11 -8.67
CA ARG A 235 -19.19 2.18 -8.41
C ARG A 235 -18.54 3.53 -8.22
N VAL A 236 -17.48 3.60 -7.41
CA VAL A 236 -16.72 4.81 -7.11
C VAL A 236 -16.09 5.40 -8.37
N LEU A 237 -15.45 4.58 -9.21
CA LEU A 237 -14.83 5.05 -10.45
C LEU A 237 -15.84 5.47 -11.51
N LEU A 238 -16.97 4.77 -11.64
CA LEU A 238 -18.05 5.20 -12.53
C LEU A 238 -18.69 6.52 -12.07
N ARG A 239 -18.81 6.74 -10.75
CA ARG A 239 -19.21 8.05 -10.19
C ARG A 239 -18.20 9.13 -10.55
N ARG A 240 -16.91 8.88 -10.38
CA ARG A 240 -15.84 9.82 -10.77
C ARG A 240 -15.99 10.26 -12.22
N VAL A 241 -16.14 9.33 -13.17
CA VAL A 241 -16.29 9.67 -14.60
C VAL A 241 -17.53 10.50 -14.85
N ARG A 242 -18.67 10.18 -14.21
CA ARG A 242 -19.91 10.96 -14.36
C ARG A 242 -19.76 12.40 -13.85
N ASN A 243 -18.93 12.61 -12.84
CA ASN A 243 -18.68 13.94 -12.27
C ASN A 243 -17.47 14.66 -12.92
N SER A 244 -16.72 13.99 -13.80
CA SER A 244 -15.49 14.55 -14.38
C SER A 244 -15.81 15.62 -15.43
N PRO A 245 -15.02 16.71 -15.50
CA PRO A 245 -15.10 17.66 -16.60
C PRO A 245 -14.91 16.97 -17.96
N SER A 246 -15.78 17.27 -18.92
CA SER A 246 -15.87 16.57 -20.20
C SER A 246 -14.56 16.59 -21.00
N GLU A 247 -13.80 17.68 -20.90
CA GLU A 247 -12.51 17.92 -21.53
C GLU A 247 -11.40 16.98 -21.05
N ARG A 248 -11.53 16.41 -19.84
CA ARG A 248 -10.62 15.36 -19.36
C ARG A 248 -10.88 14.04 -20.09
N GLY A 249 -12.10 13.79 -20.54
CA GLY A 249 -12.47 12.62 -21.33
C GLY A 249 -12.45 11.29 -20.57
N GLU A 250 -12.52 11.30 -19.23
CA GLU A 250 -12.20 10.18 -18.29
C GLU A 250 -12.88 8.81 -18.61
N LYS A 251 -13.91 8.80 -19.44
CA LYS A 251 -14.57 7.59 -19.95
C LYS A 251 -13.61 6.61 -20.65
N ARG A 252 -12.54 7.09 -21.30
CA ARG A 252 -11.58 6.22 -22.03
C ARG A 252 -10.80 5.25 -21.13
N TRP A 253 -10.76 5.50 -19.83
CA TRP A 253 -10.03 4.69 -18.85
C TRP A 253 -10.86 3.56 -18.23
N ILE A 254 -12.19 3.64 -18.33
CA ILE A 254 -13.11 2.66 -17.73
C ILE A 254 -12.74 1.21 -18.09
N PRO A 255 -12.44 0.85 -19.36
CA PRO A 255 -12.10 -0.52 -19.70
C PRO A 255 -10.87 -1.03 -18.93
N GLY A 256 -9.81 -0.21 -18.84
CA GLY A 256 -8.59 -0.55 -18.10
C GLY A 256 -8.85 -0.69 -16.60
N TRP A 257 -9.61 0.23 -16.02
CA TRP A 257 -9.97 0.18 -14.61
C TRP A 257 -10.80 -1.07 -14.27
N LYS A 258 -11.77 -1.44 -15.11
CA LYS A 258 -12.54 -2.67 -14.94
C LYS A 258 -11.67 -3.91 -15.05
N ASN A 259 -10.72 -3.95 -15.99
CA ASN A 259 -9.81 -5.08 -16.11
C ASN A 259 -8.92 -5.23 -14.87
N ARG A 260 -8.44 -4.12 -14.31
CA ARG A 260 -7.71 -4.13 -13.04
C ARG A 260 -8.60 -4.62 -11.89
N ILE A 261 -9.80 -4.07 -11.71
CA ILE A 261 -10.71 -4.47 -10.61
C ILE A 261 -11.10 -5.95 -10.68
N LYS A 262 -11.26 -6.54 -11.88
CA LYS A 262 -11.55 -7.98 -12.04
C LYS A 262 -10.49 -8.89 -11.38
N THR A 263 -9.27 -8.40 -11.20
CA THR A 263 -8.22 -9.18 -10.53
C THR A 263 -8.53 -9.43 -9.05
N TYR A 264 -9.30 -8.55 -8.40
CA TYR A 264 -9.66 -8.63 -6.97
C TYR A 264 -10.57 -9.81 -6.65
N THR A 265 -11.17 -10.43 -7.66
CA THR A 265 -12.03 -11.62 -7.55
C THR A 265 -11.65 -12.71 -8.54
N SER A 266 -10.44 -12.65 -9.09
CA SER A 266 -9.94 -13.57 -10.13
C SER A 266 -9.87 -15.02 -9.66
N GLN A 267 -9.84 -15.95 -10.63
CA GLN A 267 -9.62 -17.37 -10.38
C GLN A 267 -8.25 -17.63 -9.69
N ASP A 268 -7.26 -16.77 -9.90
CA ASP A 268 -5.97 -16.85 -9.20
C ASP A 268 -6.11 -16.54 -7.71
N ILE A 269 -7.02 -15.63 -7.35
CA ILE A 269 -7.40 -15.43 -5.95
C ILE A 269 -8.27 -16.60 -5.46
N ALA A 270 -9.27 -17.03 -6.22
CA ALA A 270 -10.13 -18.14 -5.82
C ALA A 270 -9.35 -19.44 -5.58
N SER A 271 -8.39 -19.77 -6.45
CA SER A 271 -7.52 -20.94 -6.31
C SER A 271 -6.54 -20.83 -5.12
N TYR A 272 -6.27 -19.62 -4.61
CA TYR A 272 -5.57 -19.46 -3.33
C TYR A 272 -6.36 -20.09 -2.18
N TYR A 273 -7.67 -19.87 -2.14
CA TYR A 273 -8.57 -20.46 -1.15
C TYR A 273 -8.59 -21.99 -1.27
N ASP A 274 -8.55 -22.53 -2.49
CA ASP A 274 -8.56 -23.99 -2.73
C ASP A 274 -7.22 -24.67 -2.41
N SER A 275 -6.10 -23.95 -2.58
CA SER A 275 -4.73 -24.48 -2.41
C SER A 275 -4.19 -24.36 -0.99
N THR A 276 -4.90 -23.70 -0.08
CA THR A 276 -4.54 -23.63 1.34
C THR A 276 -5.10 -24.87 2.03
N PRO A 277 -4.27 -25.89 2.36
CA PRO A 277 -4.77 -27.05 3.09
C PRO A 277 -5.24 -26.56 4.46
N GLY A 278 -6.41 -27.00 4.90
CA GLY A 278 -6.90 -26.73 6.26
C GLY A 278 -5.78 -27.00 7.26
N THR A 279 -5.47 -25.97 8.06
CA THR A 279 -4.60 -25.95 9.24
C THR A 279 -4.10 -27.34 9.66
N LYS A 280 -2.91 -27.71 9.20
CA LYS A 280 -2.03 -28.61 9.94
C LYS A 280 -0.81 -27.80 10.35
N GLU A 281 -0.74 -27.52 11.65
CA GLU A 281 0.41 -26.98 12.35
C GLU A 281 1.65 -27.79 11.97
N THR A 282 2.55 -27.18 11.21
CA THR A 282 3.96 -27.56 11.21
C THR A 282 4.78 -26.30 11.28
N ASP A 283 5.24 -26.01 12.50
CA ASP A 283 6.37 -25.17 12.89
C ASP A 283 6.68 -23.94 12.01
N GLN A 284 5.66 -23.11 11.79
CA GLN A 284 5.77 -21.73 11.29
C GLN A 284 5.99 -20.71 12.42
N SER A 285 6.19 -21.18 13.66
CA SER A 285 6.29 -20.35 14.87
C SER A 285 7.47 -19.38 14.78
N SER A 286 8.64 -19.82 14.32
CA SER A 286 9.85 -19.02 14.45
C SER A 286 9.95 -17.86 13.45
N ILE A 287 9.50 -18.04 12.21
CA ILE A 287 9.53 -16.98 11.18
C ILE A 287 8.38 -15.99 11.39
N THR A 288 7.19 -16.48 11.78
CA THR A 288 6.03 -15.63 12.07
C THR A 288 6.27 -14.73 13.28
N GLU A 289 6.99 -15.22 14.29
CA GLU A 289 7.43 -14.41 15.44
C GLU A 289 8.44 -13.33 15.03
N ILE A 290 9.45 -13.67 14.21
CA ILE A 290 10.45 -12.71 13.73
C ILE A 290 9.81 -11.57 12.91
N VAL A 291 8.88 -11.88 11.99
CA VAL A 291 8.23 -10.88 11.15
C VAL A 291 7.21 -10.05 11.96
N SER A 292 6.47 -10.67 12.88
CA SER A 292 5.59 -9.96 13.82
C SER A 292 6.35 -8.97 14.70
N ASP A 293 7.57 -9.33 15.13
CA ASP A 293 8.42 -8.48 15.96
C ASP A 293 9.06 -7.34 15.15
N ILE A 294 9.51 -7.59 13.92
CA ILE A 294 10.01 -6.54 13.01
C ILE A 294 8.90 -5.50 12.75
N TYR A 295 7.69 -5.96 12.45
CA TYR A 295 6.56 -5.08 12.16
C TYR A 295 6.07 -4.31 13.40
N ARG A 296 6.03 -4.96 14.57
CA ARG A 296 5.69 -4.32 15.85
C ARG A 296 6.71 -3.25 16.24
N ASN A 297 8.00 -3.49 16.04
CA ASN A 297 9.06 -2.53 16.35
C ASN A 297 9.06 -1.31 15.41
N LEU A 298 8.69 -1.49 14.14
CA LEU A 298 8.62 -0.42 13.14
C LEU A 298 7.37 0.47 13.27
N VAL A 299 6.28 -0.04 13.83
CA VAL A 299 4.98 0.66 13.89
C VAL A 299 4.67 1.21 15.28
N CYS A 300 5.03 0.50 16.35
CA CYS A 300 4.69 0.91 17.72
C CYS A 300 5.82 1.64 18.46
N GLY A 301 7.02 1.73 17.87
CA GLY A 301 8.22 2.20 18.53
C GLY A 301 8.72 1.19 19.59
N THR A 302 10.03 1.18 19.85
CA THR A 302 10.61 0.39 20.93
C THR A 302 10.09 0.91 22.27
N SER A 303 9.38 0.06 23.01
CA SER A 303 9.00 0.31 24.41
C SER A 303 10.21 0.46 25.32
#